data_AF-A0A6J6UEQ8-F1
#
_entry.id   AF-A0A6J6UEQ8-F1
#
_cell.length_a   1.000
_cell.length_b   1.000
_cell.length_c   1.000
_cell.angle_alpha   90.00
_cell.angle_beta   90.00
_cell.angle_gamma   90.00
#
_symmetry.space_group_name_H-M   'P 1'
#
loop_
_entity.id
_entity.type
_entity.pdbx_description
1 polymer ?
#
loop_
_entity_poly.entity_id
_entity_poly.type
_entity_poly.pdbx_seq_one_letter_code
_entity_poly.pdbx_strand_id
1 'polypeptide(L)' 'MTAPGDTPAPVTLYATVQEIPPDHRGGYTLGRDELVVEDVDYDQALAAARRRVPEGWRIIALRVEREPVAAT' A
#
# COMPACT_ATOMS: atom_id res chain seq x y z
N MET A 1 -33.53 -4.61 -0.05
CA MET A 1 -33.56 -3.17 0.24
C MET A 1 -32.27 -2.89 1.00
N THR A 2 -31.19 -2.57 0.29
CA THR A 2 -29.86 -2.30 0.86
C THR A 2 -29.88 -0.88 1.41
N ALA A 3 -29.48 -0.69 2.68
CA ALA A 3 -29.47 0.63 3.32
C ALA A 3 -28.58 1.60 2.53
N PRO A 4 -29.00 2.86 2.31
CA PRO A 4 -28.13 3.88 1.75
C PRO A 4 -27.17 4.36 2.85
N GLY A 5 -25.86 4.16 2.68
CA GLY A 5 -24.90 5.01 3.39
C GLY A 5 -23.64 4.40 3.99
N ASP A 6 -23.32 3.11 3.80
CA ASP A 6 -21.97 2.61 4.12
C ASP A 6 -21.15 2.56 2.83
N THR A 7 -20.87 3.74 2.26
CA THR A 7 -19.77 3.82 1.30
C THR A 7 -18.51 3.78 2.17
N PRO A 8 -17.67 2.74 2.09
CA PRO A 8 -16.46 2.70 2.89
C PRO A 8 -15.66 3.96 2.60
N ALA A 9 -15.27 4.67 3.66
CA ALA A 9 -14.41 5.84 3.52
C ALA A 9 -13.13 5.40 2.80
N PRO A 10 -12.63 6.19 1.83
CA PRO A 10 -11.44 5.84 1.10
C PRO A 10 -10.27 5.64 2.07
N VAL A 11 -9.41 4.67 1.75
CA VAL A 11 -8.21 4.36 2.51
C VAL A 11 -7.00 4.81 1.72
N THR A 12 -6.09 5.49 2.41
CA THR A 12 -4.75 5.75 1.86
C THR A 12 -3.80 4.67 2.36
N LEU A 13 -3.20 3.92 1.44
CA LEU A 13 -2.20 2.90 1.69
C LEU A 13 -0.81 3.42 1.29
N TYR A 14 0.11 3.36 2.24
CA TYR A 14 1.53 3.66 2.07
C TYR A 14 2.28 2.33 2.08
N ALA A 15 2.80 1.93 0.92
CA ALA A 15 3.59 0.72 0.76
C ALA A 15 5.07 1.08 0.60
N THR A 16 5.86 0.77 1.62
CA THR A 16 7.31 0.86 1.50
C THR A 16 7.82 -0.33 0.70
N VAL A 17 8.49 -0.06 -0.41
CA VAL A 17 9.14 -1.07 -1.26
C VAL A 17 10.65 -1.01 -1.13
N GLN A 18 11.30 -2.15 -1.32
CA GLN A 18 12.75 -2.29 -1.28
C GLN A 18 13.22 -3.20 -2.42
N GLU A 19 14.36 -2.88 -3.01
CA GLU A 19 15.06 -3.74 -3.96
C GLU A 19 15.38 -5.11 -3.35
N ILE A 20 15.20 -6.17 -4.14
CA ILE A 20 15.61 -7.52 -3.76
C ILE A 20 17.06 -7.69 -4.24
N PRO A 21 18.03 -7.94 -3.34
CA PRO A 21 19.40 -8.19 -3.76
C PRO A 21 19.47 -9.47 -4.61
N PRO A 22 20.21 -9.46 -5.73
CA PRO A 22 20.39 -10.65 -6.56
C PRO A 22 21.26 -11.73 -5.88
N ASP A 23 22.08 -11.36 -4.90
CA ASP A 23 22.96 -12.27 -4.17
C ASP A 23 22.92 -11.99 -2.67
N HIS A 24 22.83 -13.06 -1.86
CA HIS A 24 22.76 -12.99 -0.38
C HIS A 24 24.09 -12.55 0.28
N ARG A 25 25.12 -12.18 -0.49
CA ARG A 25 26.31 -11.51 0.03
C ARG A 25 25.95 -10.08 0.41
N GLY A 26 25.65 -9.89 1.69
CA GLY A 26 25.44 -8.56 2.27
C GLY A 26 26.56 -7.59 1.86
N GLY A 27 26.17 -6.38 1.47
CA GLY A 27 27.08 -5.37 0.92
C GLY A 27 26.42 -4.37 -0.02
N TYR A 28 25.20 -4.66 -0.48
CA TYR A 28 24.45 -3.75 -1.34
C TYR A 28 23.66 -2.71 -0.54
N THR A 29 23.78 -1.45 -0.94
CA THR A 29 22.80 -0.43 -0.57
C THR A 29 21.54 -0.70 -1.38
N LEU A 30 20.52 -1.28 -0.74
CA LEU A 30 19.23 -1.53 -1.38
C LEU A 30 18.45 -0.22 -1.50
N GLY A 31 17.97 0.09 -2.70
CA GLY A 31 17.00 1.15 -2.92
C GLY A 31 15.73 0.88 -2.11
N ARG A 32 15.18 1.97 -1.58
CA ARG A 32 13.93 1.97 -0.86
C ARG A 32 13.09 3.12 -1.39
N ASP A 33 11.82 2.85 -1.62
CA ASP A 33 10.86 3.82 -2.12
C ASP A 33 9.52 3.66 -1.39
N GLU A 34 8.62 4.63 -1.51
CA GLU A 34 7.31 4.63 -0.89
C GLU A 34 6.23 4.88 -1.93
N LEU A 35 5.36 3.89 -2.09
CA LEU A 35 4.20 3.96 -2.98
C LEU A 35 2.99 4.40 -2.16
N VAL A 36 2.37 5.51 -2.56
CA VAL A 36 1.12 5.98 -1.97
C VAL A 36 -0.02 5.68 -2.92
N VAL A 37 -1.06 5.04 -2.41
CA VAL A 37 -2.26 4.66 -3.16
C VAL A 37 -3.49 5.02 -2.33
N GLU A 38 -4.48 5.62 -2.95
CA GLU A 38 -5.78 5.87 -2.35
C GLU A 38 -6.82 5.06 -3.10
N ASP A 39 -7.65 4.32 -2.37
CA ASP A 39 -8.69 3.46 -2.94
C ASP A 39 -9.87 3.33 -1.99
N VAL A 40 -10.99 2.81 -2.49
CA VAL A 40 -12.26 2.70 -1.73
C VAL A 40 -12.19 1.73 -0.54
N ASP A 41 -11.24 0.79 -0.57
CA ASP A 41 -11.02 -0.17 0.51
C ASP A 41 -9.57 -0.69 0.50
N TYR A 42 -9.18 -1.38 1.58
CA TYR A 42 -7.82 -1.87 1.77
C TYR A 42 -7.39 -2.92 0.73
N ASP A 43 -8.29 -3.80 0.29
CA ASP A 43 -7.94 -4.86 -0.67
C ASP A 43 -7.64 -4.25 -2.04
N GLN A 44 -8.48 -3.31 -2.48
CA GLN A 44 -8.25 -2.55 -3.71
C GLN A 44 -6.96 -1.73 -3.64
N ALA A 45 -6.74 -1.01 -2.54
CA ALA A 45 -5.52 -0.24 -2.32
C ALA A 45 -4.27 -1.13 -2.36
N LEU A 46 -4.33 -2.32 -1.75
CA LEU A 46 -3.23 -3.27 -1.74
C LEU A 46 -2.98 -3.84 -3.14
N ALA A 47 -4.03 -4.20 -3.89
CA ALA A 47 -3.90 -4.67 -5.26
C ALA A 47 -3.30 -3.59 -6.17
N ALA A 48 -3.73 -2.34 -6.02
CA ALA A 48 -3.17 -1.20 -6.73
C ALA A 48 -1.71 -0.92 -6.34
N ALA A 49 -1.36 -0.97 -5.05
CA ALA A 49 0.03 -0.85 -4.60
C ALA A 49 0.90 -1.97 -5.18
N ARG A 50 0.41 -3.22 -5.17
CA ARG A 50 1.12 -4.39 -5.71
C ARG A 50 1.42 -4.25 -7.21
N ARG A 51 0.49 -3.68 -7.99
CA ARG A 51 0.67 -3.39 -9.41
C ARG A 51 1.71 -2.30 -9.68
N ARG A 52 1.97 -1.41 -8.71
CA ARG A 52 2.96 -0.34 -8.81
C ARG A 52 4.36 -0.75 -8.33
N VAL A 53 4.51 -1.94 -7.72
CA VAL A 53 5.82 -2.45 -7.29
C VAL A 53 6.67 -2.71 -8.53
N PRO A 54 7.87 -2.11 -8.63
CA PRO A 54 8.78 -2.39 -9.74
C PRO A 54 9.25 -3.85 -9.74
N GLU A 55 9.61 -4.36 -10.92
CA GLU A 55 10.21 -5.69 -11.04
C GLU A 55 11.52 -5.77 -10.26
N GLY A 56 11.71 -6.86 -9.51
CA GLY A 56 12.88 -7.02 -8.63
C GLY A 56 12.77 -6.28 -7.29
N TRP A 57 11.62 -5.68 -6.98
CA TRP A 57 11.36 -5.05 -5.67
C TRP A 57 10.30 -5.83 -4.89
N ARG A 58 10.27 -5.63 -3.57
CA ARG A 58 9.24 -6.20 -2.68
C ARG A 58 8.72 -5.15 -1.72
N ILE A 59 7.46 -5.30 -1.33
CA ILE A 59 6.88 -4.54 -0.22
C ILE A 59 7.48 -5.08 1.09
N ILE A 60 8.02 -4.19 1.92
CA ILE A 60 8.62 -4.52 3.23
C ILE A 60 7.84 -3.95 4.41
N ALA A 61 7.01 -2.94 4.19
CA ALA A 61 6.12 -2.37 5.20
C ALA A 61 4.85 -1.79 4.55
N LEU A 62 3.75 -1.82 5.29
CA LEU A 62 2.48 -1.24 4.91
C LEU A 62 1.97 -0.36 6.05
N ARG A 63 1.54 0.86 5.73
CA ARG A 63 0.80 1.74 6.63
C ARG A 63 -0.52 2.12 5.97
N VAL A 64 -1.60 2.11 6.74
CA VAL A 64 -2.94 2.48 6.28
C VAL A 64 -3.39 3.70 7.06
N GLU A 65 -3.88 4.71 6.35
CA GLU A 65 -4.58 5.85 6.92
C GLU A 65 -6.03 5.77 6.42
N ARG A 66 -6.97 5.69 7.37
CA ARG A 66 -8.40 5.74 7.11
C ARG A 66 -8.88 7.04 7.68
N GLU A 67 -9.52 7.89 6.88
CA GLU A 67 -10.21 9.03 7.44
C GLU A 67 -11.28 8.49 8.41
N PRO A 68 -11.27 8.92 9.69
CA PRO A 68 -12.37 8.56 10.57
C PRO A 68 -13.63 9.19 9.98
N VAL A 69 -14.62 8.36 9.63
CA VAL A 69 -15.97 8.87 9.37
C VAL A 69 -16.34 9.67 10.60
N ALA A 70 -16.44 10.99 10.45
CA ALA A 70 -16.91 11.86 11.50
C ALA A 70 -18.32 11.41 11.87
N ALA A 71 -18.45 10.67 12.98
CA ALA A 71 -19.73 10.36 13.58
C ALA A 71 -20.36 11.69 13.99
N THR A 72 -21.25 12.21 13.14
CA THR A 72 -22.12 13.35 13.44
C THR A 72 -23.44 12.86 13.97
#